data_AF-A0A497NI47-F1
#
_entry.id   AF-A0A497NI47-F1
#
_cell.length_a   1.000
_cell.length_b   1.000
_cell.length_c   1.000
_cell.angle_alpha   90.00
_cell.angle_beta   90.00
_cell.angle_gamma   90.00
#
_symmetry.space_group_name_H-M   'P 1'
#
loop_
_entity.id
_entity.type
_entity.pdbx_description
1 polymer ?
#
loop_
_entity_poly.entity_id
_entity_poly.type
_entity_poly.pdbx_seq_one_letter_code
_entity_poly.pdbx_strand_id
1 'polypeptide(L)'
;VGKVDFEALNPITVLLDKETGRFKDPRVRGVRALSAIIECKTTEDRGLEVLNILKEVSEEIDTVFSLCVINRCGGHRIPFKARMEEAGYTPRINGKTNVGLGRPLA
;
A
#
# COMPACT_ATOMS: atom_id res chain seq x y z
N VAL A 1 17.56 -1.79 5.69
CA VAL A 1 17.34 -1.40 4.28
C VAL A 1 15.90 -1.76 3.94
N GLY A 2 15.09 -0.79 3.52
CA GLY A 2 13.63 -0.78 3.65
C GLY A 2 12.92 -2.02 3.09
N LYS A 3 11.93 -2.53 3.84
CA LYS A 3 11.06 -3.64 3.39
C LYS A 3 10.17 -3.22 2.21
N VAL A 4 10.02 -1.91 1.99
CA VAL A 4 9.18 -1.28 0.96
C VAL A 4 9.81 0.02 0.44
N ASP A 5 9.41 0.41 -0.77
CA ASP A 5 9.69 1.72 -1.38
C ASP A 5 8.41 2.58 -1.38
N PHE A 6 8.41 3.71 -0.68
CA PHE A 6 7.26 4.62 -0.68
C PHE A 6 7.06 5.29 -2.05
N GLU A 7 5.81 5.37 -2.51
CA GLU A 7 5.43 6.02 -3.78
C GLU A 7 5.71 7.53 -3.69
N ALA A 8 6.68 8.02 -4.47
CA ALA A 8 7.18 9.38 -4.36
C ALA A 8 6.12 10.45 -4.68
N LEU A 9 5.11 10.10 -5.48
CA LEU A 9 4.02 10.99 -5.87
C LEU A 9 2.79 10.89 -4.95
N ASN A 10 2.81 10.03 -3.94
CA ASN A 10 1.73 9.95 -2.97
C ASN A 10 1.76 11.20 -2.04
N PRO A 11 0.62 11.90 -1.83
CA PRO A 11 0.56 13.12 -1.01
C PRO A 11 1.01 12.95 0.44
N ILE A 12 0.89 11.76 1.03
CA ILE A 12 1.36 11.51 2.39
C ILE A 12 2.87 11.31 2.38
N THR A 13 3.40 10.56 1.41
CA THR A 13 4.85 10.33 1.29
C THR A 13 5.67 11.61 1.21
N VAL A 14 5.18 12.66 0.54
CA VAL A 14 5.91 13.94 0.46
C VAL A 14 6.04 14.64 1.83
N LEU A 15 5.07 14.43 2.72
CA LEU A 15 5.03 15.02 4.07
C LEU A 15 5.84 14.22 5.10
N LEU A 16 6.17 12.96 4.81
CA LEU A 16 6.85 12.04 5.72
C LEU A 16 8.37 12.14 5.65
N ASP A 17 9.01 12.11 6.81
CA ASP A 17 10.39 11.71 6.99
C ASP A 17 10.43 10.18 6.88
N LYS A 18 11.14 9.67 5.87
CA LYS A 18 11.12 8.24 5.53
C LYS A 18 11.93 7.36 6.48
N GLU A 19 12.86 7.94 7.22
CA GLU A 19 13.68 7.20 8.19
C GLU A 19 12.91 6.97 9.48
N THR A 20 12.19 8.00 9.94
CA THR A 20 11.46 7.98 11.21
C THR A 20 9.97 7.66 11.07
N GLY A 21 9.40 7.78 9.87
CA GLY A 21 7.97 7.63 9.62
C GLY A 21 7.11 8.80 10.14
N ARG A 22 7.73 9.89 10.64
CA ARG A 22 7.01 11.04 11.19
C ARG A 22 6.76 12.10 10.12
N PHE A 23 5.72 12.93 10.29
CA PHE A 23 5.60 14.15 9.50
C PHE A 23 6.80 15.07 9.76
N LYS A 24 7.43 15.53 8.66
CA LYS A 24 8.57 16.45 8.66
C LYS A 24 8.25 17.75 9.38
N ASP A 25 7.08 18.31 9.06
CA ASP A 25 6.58 19.54 9.68
C ASP A 25 5.73 19.20 10.92
N PRO A 26 6.15 19.59 12.14
CA PRO A 26 5.39 19.33 13.36
C PRO A 26 3.98 19.92 13.35
N ARG A 27 3.72 21.00 12.60
CA ARG A 27 2.41 21.67 12.52
C ARG A 27 1.33 20.76 11.95
N VAL A 28 1.71 19.80 11.09
CA VAL A 28 0.78 18.84 10.47
C VAL A 28 0.28 17.79 11.46
N ARG A 29 1.04 17.50 12.53
CA ARG A 29 0.72 16.43 13.49
C ARG A 29 -0.58 16.66 14.27
N GLY A 30 -1.04 17.91 14.36
CA GLY A 30 -2.31 18.27 15.00
C GLY A 30 -3.49 18.42 14.03
N VAL A 31 -3.26 18.29 12.71
CA VAL A 31 -4.30 18.44 11.69
C VAL A 31 -5.12 17.16 11.60
N ARG A 32 -6.44 17.29 11.62
CA ARG A 32 -7.36 16.18 11.36
C ARG A 32 -7.61 16.06 9.85
N ALA A 33 -7.51 14.85 9.33
CA ALA A 33 -7.90 14.51 7.96
C ALA A 33 -9.03 13.49 7.98
N LEU A 34 -9.93 13.55 7.00
CA LEU A 34 -10.99 12.55 6.85
C LEU A 34 -10.41 11.18 6.44
N SER A 35 -9.40 11.20 5.58
CA SER A 35 -8.70 10.00 5.11
C SER A 35 -7.27 10.34 4.72
N ALA A 36 -6.35 9.39 4.90
CA ALA A 36 -5.00 9.44 4.39
C ALA A 36 -4.67 8.09 3.75
N ILE A 37 -3.97 8.11 2.62
CA ILE A 37 -3.55 6.89 1.91
C ILE A 37 -2.04 6.88 1.89
N ILE A 38 -1.45 5.82 2.42
CA ILE A 38 -0.01 5.55 2.34
C ILE A 38 0.18 4.52 1.24
N GLU A 39 1.02 4.83 0.26
CA GLU A 39 1.33 3.94 -0.85
C GLU A 39 2.80 3.55 -0.82
N CYS A 40 3.04 2.25 -0.96
CA CYS A 40 4.38 1.71 -1.08
C CYS A 40 4.40 0.53 -2.05
N LYS A 41 5.59 0.23 -2.56
CA LYS A 41 5.87 -0.89 -3.44
C LYS A 41 6.81 -1.85 -2.74
N THR A 42 6.66 -3.12 -3.04
CA THR A 42 7.59 -4.16 -2.63
C THR A 42 7.63 -5.22 -3.72
N THR A 43 8.48 -6.23 -3.54
CA THR A 43 8.59 -7.35 -4.45
C THR A 43 7.60 -8.45 -4.06
N GLU A 44 7.25 -9.32 -5.02
CA GLU A 44 6.23 -10.35 -4.80
C GLU A 44 6.63 -11.35 -3.69
N ASP A 45 7.91 -11.67 -3.58
CA ASP A 45 8.48 -12.53 -2.53
C ASP A 45 8.39 -11.91 -1.12
N ARG A 46 8.35 -10.58 -1.03
CA ARG A 46 8.23 -9.86 0.26
C ARG A 46 6.81 -9.44 0.60
N GLY A 47 5.87 -9.54 -0.35
CA GLY A 47 4.51 -9.05 -0.16
C GLY A 47 3.82 -9.66 1.06
N LEU A 48 3.98 -10.96 1.32
CA LEU A 48 3.38 -11.61 2.49
C LEU A 48 3.97 -11.12 3.81
N GLU A 49 5.28 -10.86 3.85
CA GLU A 49 5.93 -10.27 5.02
C GLU A 49 5.34 -8.89 5.33
N VAL A 50 5.17 -8.06 4.29
CA VAL A 50 4.57 -6.73 4.44
C VAL A 50 3.12 -6.82 4.90
N LEU A 51 2.33 -7.74 4.34
CA LEU A 51 0.93 -7.94 4.75
C LEU A 51 0.82 -8.35 6.23
N ASN A 52 1.70 -9.23 6.71
CA ASN A 52 1.70 -9.66 8.11
C ASN A 52 2.03 -8.50 9.05
N ILE A 53 3.04 -7.69 8.72
CA ILE A 53 3.39 -6.49 9.50
C ILE A 53 2.22 -5.50 9.52
N LEU A 54 1.56 -5.27 8.37
CA LEU A 54 0.40 -4.37 8.31
C LEU A 54 -0.79 -4.90 9.11
N LYS A 55 -0.96 -6.23 9.18
CA LYS A 55 -1.99 -6.87 9.99
C LYS A 55 -1.72 -6.65 11.48
N GLU A 56 -0.48 -6.85 11.93
CA GLU A 56 -0.07 -6.56 13.32
C GLU A 56 -0.29 -5.08 13.67
N VAL A 57 0.24 -4.17 12.85
CA VAL A 57 0.11 -2.73 13.08
C VAL A 57 -1.35 -2.25 13.02
N SER A 58 -2.23 -2.96 12.29
CA SER A 58 -3.65 -2.59 12.25
C SER A 58 -4.35 -2.70 13.61
N GLU A 59 -3.81 -3.50 14.54
CA GLU A 59 -4.31 -3.61 15.91
C GLU A 59 -3.89 -2.43 16.80
N GLU A 60 -2.89 -1.64 16.37
CA GLU A 60 -2.37 -0.47 17.09
C GLU A 60 -3.01 0.86 16.62
N ILE A 61 -3.77 0.84 15.52
CA ILE A 61 -4.34 2.04 14.91
C ILE A 61 -5.74 2.32 15.49
N ASP A 62 -5.88 3.48 16.15
CA ASP A 62 -7.17 3.96 16.70
C ASP A 62 -8.04 4.67 15.63
N THR A 63 -8.20 4.05 14.47
CA THR A 63 -9.10 4.50 13.40
C THR A 63 -9.40 3.36 12.43
N VAL A 64 -10.29 3.59 11.47
CA VAL A 64 -10.55 2.63 10.39
C VAL A 64 -9.31 2.49 9.52
N PHE A 65 -8.75 1.28 9.50
CA PHE A 65 -7.69 0.88 8.59
C PHE A 65 -8.26 -0.02 7.48
N SER A 66 -8.02 0.36 6.23
CA SER A 66 -8.37 -0.45 5.05
C SER A 66 -7.14 -0.61 4.17
N LEU A 67 -6.96 -1.80 3.61
CA LEU A 67 -5.79 -2.14 2.79
C LEU A 67 -6.22 -2.57 1.39
N CYS A 68 -5.48 -2.08 0.40
CA CYS A 68 -5.56 -2.55 -0.98
C CYS A 68 -4.20 -3.10 -1.41
N VAL A 69 -4.22 -4.16 -2.21
CA VAL A 69 -3.00 -4.73 -2.80
C VAL A 69 -3.05 -4.50 -4.31
N ILE A 70 -2.02 -3.84 -4.84
CA ILE A 70 -1.89 -3.55 -6.26
C ILE A 70 -0.86 -4.51 -6.84
N ASN A 71 -1.28 -5.28 -7.85
CA ASN A 71 -0.43 -6.24 -8.53
C ASN A 71 -0.61 -6.12 -10.05
N ARG A 72 0.50 -6.18 -10.79
CA ARG A 72 0.46 -6.17 -12.25
C ARG A 72 -0.03 -7.54 -12.74
N CYS A 73 -1.10 -7.54 -13.53
CA CYS A 73 -1.63 -8.77 -14.11
C CYS A 73 -0.70 -9.31 -15.20
N GLY A 74 -0.52 -10.63 -15.24
CA GLY A 74 0.13 -11.36 -16.32
C GLY A 74 -0.94 -12.00 -17.21
N GLY A 75 -1.39 -11.30 -18.25
CA GLY A 75 -2.58 -11.69 -19.01
C GLY A 75 -3.82 -11.70 -18.09
N HIS A 76 -4.49 -12.85 -17.98
CA HIS A 76 -5.65 -13.03 -17.09
C HIS A 76 -5.28 -13.47 -15.67
N ARG A 77 -3.99 -13.61 -15.35
CA ARG A 77 -3.55 -14.03 -14.01
C ARG A 77 -3.24 -12.82 -13.13
N ILE A 78 -3.57 -12.94 -11.85
CA ILE A 78 -3.18 -12.02 -10.77
C ILE A 78 -2.17 -12.77 -9.88
N PRO A 79 -0.86 -12.77 -10.21
CA PRO A 79 0.14 -13.60 -9.55
C PRO A 79 0.08 -13.61 -8.03
N PHE A 80 -0.03 -12.42 -7.43
CA PHE A 80 0.04 -12.30 -5.98
C PHE A 80 -1.25 -12.72 -5.27
N LYS A 81 -2.38 -12.87 -5.99
CA LYS A 81 -3.66 -13.30 -5.40
C LYS A 81 -3.56 -14.71 -4.82
N ALA A 82 -2.98 -15.66 -5.56
CA ALA A 82 -2.85 -17.04 -5.11
C ALA A 82 -2.03 -17.14 -3.82
N ARG A 83 -0.90 -16.41 -3.74
CA ARG A 83 -0.02 -16.38 -2.56
C ARG A 83 -0.74 -15.81 -1.32
N MET A 84 -1.56 -14.76 -1.52
CA MET A 84 -2.40 -14.23 -0.44
C MET A 84 -3.41 -15.26 0.07
N GLU A 85 -4.09 -15.97 -0.84
CA GLU A 85 -5.08 -16.99 -0.48
C GLU A 85 -4.46 -18.18 0.25
N GLU A 86 -3.29 -18.67 -0.21
CA GLU A 86 -2.51 -19.72 0.46
C GLU A 86 -2.05 -19.30 1.86
N ALA A 87 -1.76 -18.02 2.06
CA ALA A 87 -1.41 -17.43 3.36
C ALA A 87 -2.63 -17.11 4.25
N GLY A 88 -3.85 -17.47 3.82
CA GLY A 88 -5.07 -17.30 4.60
C GLY A 88 -5.72 -15.91 4.51
N TYR A 89 -5.26 -15.04 3.59
CA TYR A 89 -5.94 -13.80 3.29
C TYR A 89 -7.12 -14.05 2.36
N THR A 90 -8.15 -13.19 2.43
CA THR A 90 -9.34 -13.29 1.56
C THR A 90 -9.49 -12.03 0.70
N PRO A 91 -8.76 -11.92 -0.43
CA PRO A 91 -8.94 -10.83 -1.38
C PRO A 91 -10.40 -10.77 -1.85
N ARG A 92 -11.02 -9.59 -1.77
CA ARG A 92 -12.41 -9.39 -2.17
C ARG A 92 -12.53 -9.20 -3.68
N ILE A 93 -13.69 -9.57 -4.25
CA ILE A 93 -13.95 -9.50 -5.70
C ILE A 93 -14.10 -8.06 -6.22
N ASN A 94 -14.39 -7.08 -5.36
CA ASN A 94 -14.65 -5.68 -5.71
C ASN A 94 -13.36 -4.86 -6.01
N GLY A 95 -12.42 -5.48 -6.71
CA GLY A 95 -11.20 -4.82 -7.17
C GLY A 95 -11.44 -3.90 -8.38
N LYS A 96 -10.41 -3.12 -8.71
CA LYS A 96 -10.34 -2.30 -9.93
C LYS A 96 -9.21 -2.81 -10.80
N THR A 97 -9.51 -3.14 -12.06
CA THR A 97 -8.49 -3.49 -13.06
C THR A 97 -8.17 -2.28 -13.92
N ASN A 98 -6.93 -1.81 -13.85
CA ASN A 98 -6.43 -0.83 -14.82
C ASN A 98 -6.02 -1.57 -16.10
N VAL A 99 -6.77 -1.35 -17.17
CA VAL A 99 -6.55 -1.98 -18.49
C VAL A 99 -5.41 -1.35 -19.30
N GLY A 100 -4.78 -0.28 -18.79
CA GLY A 100 -3.60 0.32 -19.42
C GLY A 100 -3.87 0.95 -20.78
N LEU A 101 -5.09 1.44 -21.03
CA LEU A 101 -5.45 2.10 -22.30
C LEU A 101 -4.78 3.45 -22.48
N GLY A 102 -4.25 4.04 -21.40
CA GLY A 102 -3.37 5.19 -21.47
C GLY A 102 -2.07 4.77 -22.16
N ARG A 103 -2.00 5.02 -23.47
CA ARG A 103 -0.77 5.02 -24.25
C ARG A 103 -0.29 6.46 -24.37
N PRO A 104 0.34 7.05 -23.33
CA PRO A 104 0.87 8.40 -23.46
C PRO A 104 1.82 8.41 -24.66
N LEU A 105 1.53 9.29 -25.62
CA LEU A 105 2.30 9.45 -26.86
C LEU A 105 3.56 10.31 -26.66
N ALA A 106 4.00 10.44 -25.39
CA ALA A 106 5.13 11.27 -24.98
C ALA A 106 6.29 10.39 -24.54
#